data_AF-A0A2R4M1G0-F1
#
_entry.id   AF-A0A2R4M1G0-F1
#
_cell.length_a   1.000
_cell.length_b   1.000
_cell.length_c   1.000
_cell.angle_alpha   90.00
_cell.angle_beta   90.00
_cell.angle_gamma   90.00
#
_symmetry.space_group_name_H-M   'P 1'
#
loop_
_entity.id
_entity.type
_entity.pdbx_description
1 polymer ?
#
loop_
_entity_poly.entity_id
_entity_poly.type
_entity_poly.pdbx_seq_one_letter_code
_entity_poly.pdbx_strand_id
1 'polypeptide(L)'
;MGTVRQNTFGDIIALNRDKHLTTSGMILMVGEPQLMQTLKKHFPERSGVFFIEFSDLSQDILSAICPDSVVAPAISAHFDCLELAAFLNAADFKGLFRAIAKDLPRPEIIRNEVRHHFPRLNFDVISPARAAPRDTKVMH
;
A
#
# COMPACT_ATOMS: atom_id res chain seq x y z
N MET A 1 14.92 21.25 -18.01
CA MET A 1 13.50 21.60 -17.82
C MET A 1 12.69 20.34 -18.06
N GLY A 2 12.36 19.61 -16.99
CA GLY A 2 11.73 18.29 -17.08
C GLY A 2 11.01 17.98 -15.78
N THR A 3 9.89 18.66 -15.56
CA THR A 3 8.99 18.36 -14.44
C THR A 3 8.13 17.15 -14.80
N VAL A 4 8.72 15.96 -14.65
CA VAL A 4 7.93 14.72 -14.64
C VAL A 4 7.15 14.69 -13.33
N ARG A 5 5.83 14.82 -13.47
CA ARG A 5 4.81 14.80 -12.43
C ARG A 5 4.94 13.55 -11.55
N GLN A 6 5.35 13.71 -10.30
CA GLN A 6 5.41 12.65 -9.29
C GLN A 6 4.59 13.05 -8.05
N ASN A 7 3.27 13.23 -8.20
CA ASN A 7 2.41 13.63 -7.08
C ASN A 7 1.10 12.83 -6.95
N THR A 8 0.89 11.77 -7.72
CA THR A 8 -0.37 11.02 -7.67
C THR A 8 -0.57 10.28 -6.34
N PHE A 9 0.51 9.88 -5.66
CA PHE A 9 0.45 8.93 -4.54
C PHE A 9 -0.14 9.50 -3.25
N GLY A 10 0.28 10.73 -2.94
CA GLY A 10 -0.26 11.44 -1.80
C GLY A 10 -1.75 11.73 -1.94
N ASP A 11 -2.15 12.12 -3.15
CA ASP A 11 -3.53 12.33 -3.52
C ASP A 11 -4.34 11.04 -3.34
N ILE A 12 -3.82 9.86 -3.68
CA ILE A 12 -4.55 8.59 -3.54
C ILE A 12 -4.83 8.23 -2.07
N ILE A 13 -3.85 8.44 -1.17
CA ILE A 13 -4.05 8.23 0.27
C ILE A 13 -4.99 9.31 0.85
N ALA A 14 -4.94 10.54 0.34
CA ALA A 14 -5.83 11.63 0.74
C ALA A 14 -7.26 11.51 0.16
N LEU A 15 -7.41 10.89 -1.02
CA LEU A 15 -8.66 10.71 -1.76
C LEU A 15 -9.49 9.57 -1.18
N ASN A 16 -8.86 8.52 -0.66
CA ASN A 16 -9.57 7.46 0.05
C ASN A 16 -9.75 7.82 1.53
N ARG A 17 -10.51 8.90 1.75
CA ARG A 17 -11.08 9.30 3.04
C ARG A 17 -12.15 8.28 3.46
N ASP A 18 -11.76 7.02 3.61
CA ASP A 18 -12.56 6.03 4.33
C ASP A 18 -12.56 6.46 5.80
N LYS A 19 -13.77 6.58 6.35
CA LYS A 19 -14.16 7.18 7.63
C LYS A 19 -13.52 6.58 8.90
N HIS A 20 -12.43 5.81 8.81
CA HIS A 20 -11.85 5.07 9.94
C HIS A 20 -10.41 5.46 10.31
N LEU A 21 -9.78 6.43 9.62
CA LEU A 21 -8.48 7.00 10.03
C LEU A 21 -8.62 8.08 11.14
N THR A 22 -9.77 8.15 11.82
CA THR A 22 -10.10 9.18 12.82
C THR A 22 -9.56 8.90 14.22
N THR A 23 -8.91 7.77 14.43
CA THR A 23 -8.15 7.45 15.64
C THR A 23 -6.68 7.37 15.25
N SER A 24 -5.79 7.79 16.15
CA SER A 24 -4.32 7.80 16.06
C SER A 24 -3.70 6.44 15.67
N GLY A 25 -3.94 5.94 14.46
CA GLY A 25 -3.53 4.61 14.03
C GLY A 25 -2.10 4.59 13.49
N MET A 26 -1.35 3.54 13.83
CA MET A 26 -0.02 3.31 13.28
C MET A 26 -0.11 2.64 11.92
N ILE A 27 0.60 3.21 10.94
CA ILE A 27 0.71 2.65 9.59
C ILE A 27 2.10 2.05 9.44
N LEU A 28 2.18 0.75 9.21
CA LEU A 28 3.40 0.06 8.86
C LEU A 28 3.52 -0.03 7.34
N MET A 29 4.62 0.49 6.83
CA MET A 29 4.96 0.51 5.43
C MET A 29 6.08 -0.50 5.18
N VAL A 30 5.78 -1.54 4.39
CA VAL A 30 6.71 -2.64 4.10
C VAL A 30 7.17 -2.52 2.66
N GLY A 31 8.47 -2.32 2.44
CA GLY A 31 9.06 -2.27 1.12
C GLY A 31 10.21 -1.29 0.98
N GLU A 32 10.54 -0.93 -0.27
CA GLU A 32 11.77 -0.19 -0.54
C GLU A 32 11.73 1.26 -0.01
N PRO A 33 12.74 1.68 0.77
CA PRO A 33 12.74 2.95 1.48
C PRO A 33 12.64 4.16 0.53
N GLN A 34 13.13 4.05 -0.71
CA GLN A 34 13.09 5.15 -1.69
C GLN A 34 11.66 5.47 -2.15
N LEU A 35 10.85 4.44 -2.41
CA LEU A 35 9.44 4.60 -2.74
C LEU A 35 8.71 5.18 -1.53
N MET A 36 9.03 4.67 -0.34
CA MET A 36 8.29 5.00 0.89
C MET A 36 8.67 6.37 1.49
N GLN A 37 9.90 6.86 1.34
CA GLN A 37 10.30 8.21 1.74
C GLN A 37 9.56 9.30 0.96
N THR A 38 9.26 9.02 -0.31
CA THR A 38 8.42 9.90 -1.13
C THR A 38 7.00 9.98 -0.59
N LEU A 39 6.50 8.88 0.00
CA LEU A 39 5.17 8.79 0.62
C LEU A 39 5.10 9.53 1.95
N LYS A 40 6.10 9.40 2.81
CA LYS A 40 6.14 10.04 4.14
C LYS A 40 5.89 11.54 4.09
N LYS A 41 6.35 12.21 3.03
CA LYS A 41 6.15 13.65 2.78
C LYS A 41 4.68 14.07 2.62
N HIS A 42 3.77 13.11 2.41
CA HIS A 42 2.36 13.38 2.17
C HIS A 42 1.43 12.89 3.28
N PHE A 43 1.94 12.21 4.30
CA PHE A 43 1.12 11.84 5.45
C PHE A 43 1.02 13.01 6.43
N PRO A 44 -0.16 13.29 6.99
CA PRO A 44 -0.30 14.28 8.04
C PRO A 44 0.55 13.86 9.24
N GLU A 45 1.29 14.82 9.78
CA GLU A 45 2.22 14.74 10.92
C GLU A 45 1.63 14.13 12.22
N ARG A 46 0.33 13.87 12.26
CA ARG A 46 -0.38 13.26 13.40
C ARG A 46 -0.49 11.73 13.33
N SER A 47 -0.17 11.09 12.20
CA SER A 47 -0.19 9.63 12.07
C SER A 47 1.22 9.05 12.18
N GLY A 48 1.41 8.06 13.06
CA GLY A 48 2.68 7.35 13.18
C GLY A 48 2.89 6.44 11.96
N VAL A 49 3.93 6.73 11.16
CA VAL A 49 4.30 5.90 10.00
C VAL A 49 5.65 5.24 10.25
N PHE A 50 5.66 3.91 10.28
CA PHE A 50 6.85 3.08 10.40
C PHE A 50 7.22 2.47 9.05
N PHE A 51 8.51 2.37 8.78
CA PHE A 51 9.05 1.82 7.54
C PHE A 51 9.96 0.65 7.88
N ILE A 52 9.77 -0.46 7.18
CA ILE A 52 10.60 -1.65 7.34
C ILE A 52 10.72 -2.38 6.01
N GLU A 53 11.86 -3.01 5.78
CA GLU A 53 12.03 -3.90 4.62
C GLU A 53 11.44 -5.27 4.94
N PHE A 54 10.91 -5.97 3.93
CA PHE A 54 10.32 -7.30 4.15
C PHE A 54 11.32 -8.27 4.79
N SER A 55 12.61 -8.19 4.43
CA SER A 55 13.67 -9.03 4.99
C SER A 55 13.97 -8.77 6.46
N ASP A 56 13.64 -7.58 6.96
CA ASP A 56 13.83 -7.21 8.38
C ASP A 56 12.54 -7.44 9.18
N LEU A 57 11.39 -7.53 8.51
CA LEU A 57 10.09 -7.74 9.13
C LEU A 57 10.00 -9.13 9.80
N SER A 58 9.90 -9.11 11.12
CA SER A 58 9.73 -10.29 11.96
C SER A 58 8.43 -10.21 12.78
N GLN A 59 7.93 -11.36 13.26
CA GLN A 59 6.69 -11.40 14.03
C GLN A 59 6.79 -10.57 15.32
N ASP A 60 7.94 -10.60 16.00
CA ASP A 60 8.23 -9.76 17.16
C ASP A 60 8.13 -8.27 16.83
N ILE A 61 8.65 -7.84 15.68
CA ILE A 61 8.61 -6.44 15.24
C ILE A 61 7.17 -6.03 14.92
N LEU A 62 6.44 -6.88 14.20
CA LEU A 62 5.02 -6.64 13.90
C LEU A 62 4.19 -6.50 15.19
N SER A 63 4.44 -7.35 16.18
CA SER A 63 3.78 -7.31 17.49
C SER A 63 4.18 -6.09 18.32
N ALA A 64 5.46 -5.70 18.30
CA ALA A 64 5.97 -4.53 19.01
C ALA A 64 5.43 -3.22 18.43
N ILE A 65 5.32 -3.12 17.10
CA ILE A 65 4.77 -1.94 16.42
C ILE A 65 3.23 -1.92 16.56
N CYS A 66 2.59 -3.09 16.51
CA CYS A 66 1.14 -3.26 16.54
C CYS A 66 0.40 -2.32 15.57
N PRO A 67 0.68 -2.40 14.25
CA PRO A 67 0.10 -1.45 13.30
C PRO A 67 -1.38 -1.71 13.04
N ASP A 68 -2.17 -0.65 12.92
CA ASP A 68 -3.58 -0.72 12.49
C ASP A 68 -3.70 -1.00 10.99
N SER A 69 -2.70 -0.58 10.21
CA SER A 69 -2.65 -0.77 8.76
C SER A 69 -1.26 -1.10 8.27
N VAL A 70 -1.16 -2.10 7.39
CA VAL A 70 0.05 -2.47 6.67
C VAL A 70 -0.12 -2.08 5.19
N VAL A 71 0.84 -1.36 4.65
CA VAL A 71 0.84 -0.93 3.25
C VAL A 71 2.13 -1.42 2.58
N ALA A 72 2.01 -2.08 1.44
CA ALA A 72 3.16 -2.58 0.69
C ALA A 72 2.94 -2.50 -0.83
N PRO A 73 3.99 -2.54 -1.66
CA PRO A 73 3.87 -2.77 -3.09
C PRO A 73 3.19 -4.11 -3.38
N ALA A 74 2.35 -4.17 -4.43
CA ALA A 74 1.80 -5.44 -4.90
C ALA A 74 2.90 -6.35 -5.46
N ILE A 75 3.89 -5.74 -6.12
CA ILE A 75 5.07 -6.39 -6.67
C ILE A 75 6.28 -5.54 -6.30
N SER A 76 7.29 -6.16 -5.70
CA SER A 76 8.59 -5.59 -5.40
C SER A 76 9.70 -6.45 -6.00
N ALA A 77 10.94 -5.93 -6.05
CA ALA A 77 12.08 -6.68 -6.57
C ALA A 77 12.46 -7.89 -5.69
N HIS A 78 12.11 -7.84 -4.40
CA HIS A 78 12.55 -8.82 -3.39
C HIS A 78 11.43 -9.65 -2.78
N PHE A 79 10.19 -9.21 -2.88
CA PHE A 79 9.02 -9.90 -2.34
C PHE A 79 7.78 -9.52 -3.13
N ASP A 80 6.74 -10.32 -2.99
CA ASP A 80 5.41 -10.00 -3.52
C ASP A 80 4.36 -9.92 -2.40
N CYS A 81 3.23 -9.29 -2.72
CA CYS A 81 2.16 -9.11 -1.73
C CYS A 81 1.54 -10.43 -1.23
N LEU A 82 1.69 -11.55 -1.95
CA LEU A 82 1.21 -12.85 -1.49
C LEU A 82 2.13 -13.39 -0.38
N GLU A 83 3.45 -13.25 -0.53
CA GLU A 83 4.40 -13.58 0.53
C GLU A 83 4.14 -12.77 1.81
N LEU A 84 3.93 -11.46 1.66
CA LEU A 84 3.59 -10.60 2.81
C LEU A 84 2.22 -10.96 3.40
N ALA A 85 1.22 -11.28 2.57
CA ALA A 85 -0.08 -11.74 3.06
C ALA A 85 0.05 -13.05 3.85
N ALA A 86 0.84 -14.01 3.37
CA ALA A 86 1.11 -15.26 4.06
C ALA A 86 1.74 -15.01 5.43
N PHE A 87 2.73 -14.12 5.49
CA PHE A 87 3.39 -13.71 6.73
C PHE A 87 2.40 -13.08 7.72
N LEU A 88 1.60 -12.10 7.27
CA LEU A 88 0.60 -11.43 8.11
C LEU A 88 -0.48 -12.41 8.60
N ASN A 89 -0.88 -13.37 7.77
CA ASN A 89 -1.84 -14.40 8.14
C ASN A 89 -1.27 -15.33 9.21
N ALA A 90 -0.01 -15.74 9.06
CA ALA A 90 0.69 -16.59 10.02
C ALA A 90 0.89 -15.88 11.37
N ALA A 91 1.08 -14.55 11.35
CA ALA A 91 1.16 -13.70 12.53
C ALA A 91 -0.22 -13.31 13.13
N ASP A 92 -1.32 -13.87 12.62
CA ASP A 92 -2.71 -13.57 13.02
C ASP A 92 -3.06 -12.07 12.98
N PHE A 93 -2.44 -11.32 12.07
CA PHE A 93 -2.62 -9.87 11.92
C PHE A 93 -4.09 -9.52 11.64
N LYS A 94 -4.66 -8.62 12.46
CA LYS A 94 -6.07 -8.19 12.37
C LYS A 94 -6.29 -6.84 11.73
N GLY A 95 -5.21 -6.11 11.41
CA GLY A 95 -5.31 -4.79 10.80
C GLY A 95 -5.64 -4.85 9.30
N LEU A 96 -5.61 -3.68 8.67
CA LEU A 96 -5.88 -3.53 7.25
C LEU A 96 -4.61 -3.79 6.44
N PHE A 97 -4.63 -4.72 5.50
CA PHE A 97 -3.53 -4.90 4.55
C PHE A 97 -3.90 -4.28 3.19
N ARG A 98 -3.06 -3.36 2.70
CA ARG A 98 -3.27 -2.65 1.44
C ARG A 98 -2.05 -2.82 0.53
N ALA A 99 -2.26 -3.46 -0.62
CA ALA A 99 -1.22 -3.57 -1.65
C ALA A 99 -1.34 -2.45 -2.68
N ILE A 100 -0.20 -1.93 -3.13
CA ILE A 100 -0.12 -0.86 -4.11
C ILE A 100 0.21 -1.46 -5.47
N ALA A 101 -0.76 -1.47 -6.38
CA ALA A 101 -0.59 -1.97 -7.73
C ALA A 101 -0.19 -0.83 -8.69
N LYS A 102 1.08 -0.40 -8.65
CA LYS A 102 1.61 0.56 -9.62
C LYS A 102 1.81 -0.15 -10.96
N ASP A 103 1.04 0.23 -11.97
CA ASP A 103 1.14 -0.27 -13.36
C ASP A 103 0.67 -1.72 -13.60
N LEU A 104 -0.06 -2.33 -12.67
CA LEU A 104 -0.61 -3.66 -12.90
C LEU A 104 -1.84 -3.60 -13.82
N PRO A 105 -1.89 -4.32 -14.95
CA PRO A 105 -3.01 -4.25 -15.88
C PRO A 105 -4.32 -4.80 -15.31
N ARG A 106 -4.26 -5.66 -14.28
CA ARG A 106 -5.42 -6.33 -13.67
C ARG A 106 -5.25 -6.49 -12.15
N PRO A 107 -5.37 -5.42 -11.35
CA PRO A 107 -5.21 -5.45 -9.88
C PRO A 107 -6.23 -6.35 -9.17
N GLU A 108 -7.40 -6.56 -9.79
CA GLU A 108 -8.44 -7.46 -9.32
C GLU A 108 -8.02 -8.93 -9.23
N ILE A 109 -7.07 -9.37 -10.07
CA ILE A 109 -6.56 -10.75 -10.03
C ILE A 109 -5.84 -10.98 -8.70
N ILE A 110 -4.88 -10.10 -8.36
CA ILE A 110 -4.15 -10.17 -7.08
C ILE A 110 -5.12 -10.08 -5.90
N ARG A 111 -6.11 -9.18 -5.97
CA ARG A 111 -7.14 -9.04 -4.94
C ARG A 111 -7.89 -10.35 -4.70
N ASN A 112 -8.32 -11.02 -5.78
CA ASN A 112 -9.04 -12.27 -5.68
C ASN A 112 -8.15 -13.40 -5.16
N GLU A 113 -6.92 -13.53 -5.65
CA GLU A 113 -5.97 -14.55 -5.19
C GLU A 113 -5.70 -14.42 -3.69
N VAL A 114 -5.33 -13.22 -3.22
CA VAL A 114 -5.03 -13.00 -1.80
C VAL A 114 -6.26 -13.24 -0.93
N ARG A 115 -7.45 -12.81 -1.35
CA ARG A 115 -8.69 -13.08 -0.59
C ARG A 115 -9.08 -14.55 -0.60
N HIS A 116 -8.77 -15.28 -1.66
CA HIS A 116 -9.05 -16.70 -1.77
C HIS A 116 -8.12 -17.51 -0.87
N HIS A 117 -6.82 -17.19 -0.86
CA HIS A 117 -5.82 -17.85 -0.03
C HIS A 117 -5.88 -17.43 1.45
N PHE A 118 -6.22 -16.17 1.73
CA PHE A 118 -6.19 -15.57 3.07
C PHE A 118 -7.50 -14.84 3.40
N PRO A 119 -8.62 -15.57 3.56
CA PRO A 119 -9.94 -14.97 3.75
C PRO A 119 -10.10 -14.22 5.09
N ARG A 120 -9.20 -14.46 6.07
CA ARG A 120 -9.18 -13.76 7.35
C ARG A 120 -8.47 -12.41 7.30
N LEU A 121 -7.66 -12.17 6.27
CA LEU A 121 -6.90 -10.95 6.10
C LEU A 121 -7.77 -9.88 5.44
N ASN A 122 -7.72 -8.68 6.02
CA ASN A 122 -8.49 -7.55 5.51
C ASN A 122 -7.76 -6.88 4.34
N PHE A 123 -7.67 -7.61 3.23
CA PHE A 123 -6.88 -7.24 2.05
C PHE A 123 -7.66 -6.41 1.02
N ASP A 124 -6.98 -5.38 0.50
CA ASP A 124 -7.43 -4.64 -0.66
C ASP A 124 -6.25 -4.09 -1.49
N VAL A 125 -6.52 -3.76 -2.76
CA VAL A 125 -5.50 -3.30 -3.70
C VAL A 125 -5.83 -1.87 -4.08
N ILE A 126 -4.88 -0.98 -3.83
CA ILE A 126 -4.95 0.43 -4.19
C ILE A 126 -4.22 0.60 -5.52
N SER A 127 -4.96 0.95 -6.56
CA SER A 127 -4.38 1.35 -7.83
C SER A 127 -4.27 2.87 -7.90
N PRO A 128 -3.11 3.43 -8.28
CA PRO A 128 -3.10 4.81 -8.69
C PRO A 128 -4.01 4.92 -9.90
N ALA A 129 -5.06 5.73 -9.78
CA ALA A 129 -5.92 6.04 -10.91
C ALA A 129 -5.00 6.43 -12.06
N ARG A 130 -4.92 5.57 -13.09
CA ARG A 130 -4.23 5.89 -14.32
C ARG A 130 -4.87 7.19 -14.76
N ALA A 131 -4.12 8.28 -14.73
CA ALA A 131 -4.53 9.49 -15.41
C ALA A 131 -4.81 9.02 -16.84
N ALA A 132 -6.09 8.93 -17.20
CA ALA A 132 -6.47 8.51 -18.52
C ALA A 132 -5.62 9.34 -19.49
N PRO A 133 -4.98 8.74 -20.51
CA PRO A 133 -4.49 9.56 -21.59
C PRO A 133 -5.70 10.39 -22.02
N ARG A 134 -5.61 11.71 -21.88
CA ARG A 134 -6.57 12.62 -22.49
C ARG A 134 -6.48 12.29 -23.97
N ASP A 135 -7.37 11.42 -24.42
CA ASP A 135 -7.62 11.18 -25.83
C ASP A 135 -7.94 12.57 -26.36
N THR A 136 -6.93 13.16 -26.98
CA THR A 136 -7.06 14.48 -27.56
C THR A 136 -7.78 14.18 -28.84
N LYS A 137 -9.11 14.12 -28.73
CA LYS A 137 -10.03 14.10 -29.85
C LYS A 137 -9.80 15.41 -30.60
N VAL A 138 -8.81 15.42 -31.49
CA VAL A 138 -8.72 16.40 -32.56
C VAL A 138 -9.77 15.99 -33.58
N MET A 139 -10.98 16.50 -33.36
CA MET A 139 -12.07 16.48 -34.33
C MET A 139 -11.73 17.49 -35.44
N HIS A 140 -11.85 17.01 -36.69
CA HIS A 140 -11.99 17.72 -37.97
C HIS A 140 -10.96 18.78 -38.37
#